data_AF-A0A0H2NB66-F1
#
_entry.id   AF-A0A0H2NB66-F1
#
_cell.length_a   1.000
_cell.length_b   1.000
_cell.length_c   1.000
_cell.angle_alpha   90.00
_cell.angle_beta   90.00
_cell.angle_gamma   90.00
#
_symmetry.space_group_name_H-M   'P 1'
#
loop_
_entity.id
_entity.type
_entity.pdbx_description
1 polymer ?
#
loop_
_entity_poly.entity_id
_entity_poly.type
_entity_poly.pdbx_seq_one_letter_code
_entity_poly.pdbx_strand_id
1 'polypeptide(L)'
;MTVFNYTNSLLNRVKAKYQLTSEYQLAKKLGIYESRLRKWRKGTCGMDWDIAFRIADMLGESDQNVVLGLLPNKQKNERVIKVLDDIRPD
;
A
#
# COMPACT_ATOMS: atom_id res chain seq x y z
N MET A 1 11.64 6.99 -11.38
CA MET A 1 11.48 7.54 -10.02
C MET A 1 10.24 6.92 -9.40
N THR A 2 10.43 6.10 -8.37
CA THR A 2 9.32 5.49 -7.61
C THR A 2 8.83 6.53 -6.61
N VAL A 3 7.55 6.91 -6.67
CA VAL A 3 6.96 7.82 -5.69
C VAL A 3 6.92 7.08 -4.35
N PHE A 4 7.68 7.51 -3.35
CA PHE A 4 7.61 6.92 -2.01
C PHE A 4 6.26 7.26 -1.38
N ASN A 5 5.31 6.34 -1.53
CA ASN A 5 4.03 6.35 -0.84
C ASN A 5 3.93 5.09 0.02
N TYR A 6 3.04 5.12 1.02
CA TYR A 6 2.87 4.01 1.96
C TYR A 6 2.56 2.68 1.25
N THR A 7 1.81 2.73 0.13
CA THR A 7 1.56 1.60 -0.76
C THR A 7 2.86 0.91 -1.22
N ASN A 8 3.84 1.67 -1.70
CA ASN A 8 5.14 1.13 -2.11
C ASN A 8 5.91 0.54 -0.93
N SER A 9 5.79 1.12 0.27
CA SER A 9 6.38 0.56 1.49
C SER A 9 5.80 -0.81 1.83
N LEU A 10 4.48 -0.95 1.85
CA LEU A 10 3.81 -2.24 2.07
C LEU A 10 4.23 -3.30 1.03
N LEU A 11 4.21 -2.95 -0.25
CA LEU A 11 4.57 -3.86 -1.33
C LEU A 11 6.04 -4.32 -1.22
N ASN A 12 6.96 -3.41 -0.88
CA ASN A 12 8.37 -3.74 -0.69
C ASN A 12 8.59 -4.62 0.54
N ARG A 13 7.85 -4.39 1.64
CA ARG A 13 7.88 -5.25 2.83
C ARG A 13 7.39 -6.66 2.52
N VAL A 14 6.34 -6.81 1.71
CA VAL A 14 5.89 -8.14 1.25
C VAL A 14 6.99 -8.81 0.42
N LYS A 15 7.63 -8.09 -0.51
CA LYS A 15 8.76 -8.65 -1.26
C LYS A 15 9.88 -9.12 -0.35
N ALA A 16 10.27 -8.30 0.63
CA ALA A 16 11.33 -8.63 1.57
C ALA A 16 10.97 -9.86 2.42
N LYS A 17 9.77 -9.89 3.02
CA LYS A 17 9.29 -10.99 3.88
C LYS A 17 9.29 -12.35 3.16
N TYR A 18 8.92 -12.37 1.89
CA TYR A 18 8.84 -13.59 1.08
C TYR A 18 10.00 -13.77 0.10
N GLN A 19 11.06 -12.96 0.21
CA GLN A 19 12.25 -12.99 -0.66
C GLN A 19 11.92 -12.95 -2.18
N LEU A 20 10.91 -12.16 -2.54
CA LEU A 20 10.44 -12.04 -3.92
C LEU A 20 11.37 -11.10 -4.71
N THR A 21 11.93 -11.61 -5.79
CA THR A 21 12.91 -10.87 -6.62
C THR A 21 12.24 -10.05 -7.71
N SER A 22 11.01 -10.40 -8.12
CA SER A 22 10.30 -9.74 -9.22
C SER A 22 8.90 -9.22 -8.85
N GLU A 23 8.41 -8.25 -9.62
CA GLU A 23 7.03 -7.76 -9.51
C GLU A 23 6.01 -8.83 -9.91
N TYR A 24 6.36 -9.67 -10.88
CA TYR A 24 5.54 -10.81 -11.27
C TYR A 24 5.31 -11.78 -10.10
N GLN A 25 6.36 -12.13 -9.35
CA GLN A 25 6.24 -12.97 -8.16
C GLN A 25 5.36 -12.31 -7.09
N LEU A 26 5.50 -11.00 -6.89
CA LEU A 26 4.65 -10.24 -5.97
C LEU A 26 3.19 -10.26 -6.41
N ALA A 27 2.91 -9.95 -7.68
CA ALA A 27 1.55 -9.96 -8.24
C ALA A 27 0.90 -11.35 -8.09
N LYS A 28 1.65 -12.42 -8.38
CA LYS A 28 1.21 -13.81 -8.20
C LYS A 28 0.92 -14.13 -6.73
N LYS A 29 1.81 -13.73 -5.81
CA LYS A 29 1.63 -13.93 -4.36
C LYS A 29 0.37 -13.21 -3.85
N LEU A 30 0.08 -12.03 -4.40
CA LEU A 30 -1.10 -11.25 -4.08
C LEU A 30 -2.34 -11.66 -4.90
N GLY A 31 -2.25 -12.62 -5.82
CA GLY A 31 -3.39 -13.05 -6.65
C GLY A 31 -3.98 -11.91 -7.50
N ILE A 32 -3.14 -10.99 -7.98
CA ILE A 32 -3.55 -9.86 -8.83
C ILE A 32 -2.79 -9.85 -10.16
N TYR A 33 -3.32 -9.12 -11.13
CA TYR A 33 -2.58 -8.82 -12.36
C TYR A 33 -1.45 -7.83 -12.13
N GLU A 34 -0.32 -8.05 -12.80
CA GLU A 34 0.86 -7.17 -12.73
C GLU A 34 0.54 -5.73 -13.19
N SER A 35 -0.37 -5.57 -14.15
CA SER A 35 -0.84 -4.26 -14.61
C SER A 35 -1.47 -3.44 -13.48
N ARG A 36 -2.18 -4.09 -12.55
CA ARG A 36 -2.78 -3.47 -11.37
C ARG A 36 -1.70 -3.04 -10.37
N LEU A 37 -0.76 -3.94 -10.08
CA LEU A 37 0.39 -3.67 -9.22
C LEU A 37 1.20 -2.47 -9.73
N ARG A 38 1.44 -2.38 -11.05
CA ARG A 38 2.15 -1.26 -11.67
C ARG A 38 1.41 0.08 -11.49
N LYS A 39 0.08 0.09 -11.57
CA LYS A 39 -0.73 1.31 -11.33
C LYS A 39 -0.61 1.77 -9.88
N TRP A 40 -0.65 0.84 -8.92
CA TRP A 40 -0.45 1.14 -7.49
C TRP A 40 0.93 1.72 -7.22
N ARG A 41 1.99 1.13 -7.80
CA ARG A 41 3.36 1.65 -7.63
C ARG A 41 3.54 3.07 -8.16
N LYS A 42 2.82 3.42 -9.22
CA LYS A 42 2.81 4.77 -9.82
C LYS A 42 1.89 5.75 -9.09
N GLY A 43 1.07 5.29 -8.16
CA GLY A 43 0.06 6.11 -7.49
C GLY A 43 -1.10 6.54 -8.39
N THR A 44 -1.23 5.97 -9.60
CA THR A 44 -2.34 6.32 -10.52
C THR A 44 -3.66 5.66 -10.13
N CYS A 45 -3.60 4.63 -9.29
CA CYS A 45 -4.76 3.95 -8.72
C CYS A 45 -4.43 3.55 -7.28
N GLY A 46 -5.40 3.66 -6.37
CA GLY A 46 -5.26 3.21 -5.00
C GLY A 46 -5.42 1.69 -4.86
N MET A 47 -4.78 1.11 -3.85
CA MET A 47 -5.00 -0.29 -3.45
C MET A 47 -6.41 -0.47 -2.87
N ASP A 48 -7.06 -1.59 -3.16
CA ASP A 48 -8.34 -1.93 -2.52
C ASP A 48 -8.16 -2.23 -1.03
N TRP A 49 -9.19 -1.97 -0.23
CA TRP A 49 -9.14 -2.24 1.20
C TRP A 49 -8.99 -3.73 1.52
N ASP A 50 -9.73 -4.61 0.85
CA ASP A 50 -9.61 -6.06 1.07
C ASP A 50 -8.19 -6.57 0.82
N ILE A 51 -7.51 -6.04 -0.19
CA ILE A 51 -6.13 -6.41 -0.50
C ILE A 51 -5.17 -5.79 0.50
N ALA A 52 -5.43 -4.56 0.95
CA ALA A 52 -4.62 -3.88 1.94
C ALA A 52 -4.62 -4.60 3.29
N PHE A 53 -5.79 -5.00 3.80
CA PHE A 53 -5.91 -5.76 5.04
C PHE A 53 -5.30 -7.16 4.92
N ARG A 54 -5.51 -7.83 3.79
CA ARG A 54 -4.84 -9.11 3.55
C ARG A 54 -3.31 -8.98 3.51
N ILE A 55 -2.78 -7.86 3.01
CA ILE A 55 -1.33 -7.55 3.09
C ILE A 55 -0.92 -7.27 4.54
N ALA A 56 -1.77 -6.59 5.32
CA ALA A 56 -1.56 -6.36 6.74
C ALA A 56 -1.38 -7.68 7.49
N ASP A 57 -2.31 -8.62 7.31
CA ASP A 57 -2.27 -9.97 7.87
C ASP A 57 -0.98 -10.70 7.46
N MET A 58 -0.64 -10.64 6.17
CA MET A 58 0.59 -11.25 5.66
C MET A 58 1.85 -10.66 6.29
N LEU A 59 1.84 -9.39 6.66
CA LEU A 59 2.99 -8.70 7.25
C LEU A 59 3.00 -8.73 8.78
N GLY A 60 1.86 -8.97 9.42
CA GLY A 60 1.67 -8.70 10.85
C GLY A 60 1.61 -7.19 11.15
N GLU A 61 1.09 -6.40 10.21
CA GLU A 61 0.91 -4.96 10.37
C GLU A 61 -0.47 -4.66 11.00
N SER A 62 -0.60 -3.57 11.75
CA SER A 62 -1.89 -3.20 12.33
C SER A 62 -2.84 -2.60 11.29
N ASP A 63 -4.13 -2.93 11.40
CA ASP A 63 -5.18 -2.36 10.56
C ASP A 63 -5.19 -0.83 10.61
N GLN A 64 -4.96 -0.26 11.79
CA GLN A 64 -4.88 1.18 11.98
C GLN A 64 -3.75 1.80 11.15
N ASN A 65 -2.56 1.20 11.16
CA ASN A 65 -1.43 1.68 10.36
C ASN A 65 -1.70 1.58 8.86
N VAL A 66 -2.36 0.50 8.43
CA VAL A 66 -2.72 0.31 7.02
C VAL A 66 -3.74 1.35 6.57
N VAL A 67 -4.78 1.58 7.37
CA VAL A 67 -5.80 2.58 7.06
C VAL A 67 -5.18 3.97 7.02
N LEU A 68 -4.49 4.40 8.08
CA LEU A 68 -3.91 5.75 8.16
C LEU A 68 -2.83 5.98 7.09
N GLY A 69 -2.07 4.95 6.71
CA GLY A 69 -1.07 5.07 5.65
C GLY A 69 -1.64 5.16 4.23
N LEU A 70 -2.77 4.50 3.95
CA LEU A 70 -3.38 4.48 2.62
C LEU A 70 -4.45 5.56 2.41
N LEU A 71 -5.14 5.96 3.47
CA LEU A 71 -6.30 6.85 3.40
C LEU A 71 -5.97 8.23 2.80
N PRO A 72 -4.85 8.91 3.14
CA PRO A 72 -4.50 10.19 2.53
C PRO A 72 -4.45 10.16 1.00
N ASN A 73 -3.90 9.08 0.44
CA ASN A 73 -3.78 8.90 -1.03
C ASN A 73 -5.12 8.65 -1.73
N LYS A 74 -6.19 8.37 -0.98
CA LYS A 74 -7.54 8.15 -1.50
C LYS A 74 -8.40 9.42 -1.43
N GLN A 75 -7.96 10.44 -0.70
CA GLN A 75 -8.70 11.68 -0.53
C GLN A 75 -8.31 12.71 -1.59
N LYS A 76 -9.28 13.55 -1.96
CA LYS A 76 -9.06 14.70 -2.87
C LYS A 76 -9.01 16.03 -2.12
N ASN A 77 -9.57 16.08 -0.92
CA ASN A 77 -9.67 17.30 -0.14
C ASN A 77 -8.41 17.47 0.73
N GLU A 78 -7.65 18.52 0.46
CA GLU A 78 -6.41 18.85 1.17
C GLU A 78 -6.60 19.01 2.68
N ARG A 79 -7.74 19.53 3.13
CA ARG A 79 -8.03 19.68 4.57
C ARG A 79 -8.19 18.32 5.25
N VAL A 80 -8.83 17.37 4.57
CA VAL A 80 -8.97 16.00 5.07
C VAL A 80 -7.60 15.33 5.14
N ILE A 81 -6.77 15.49 4.10
CA ILE A 81 -5.40 14.95 4.09
C ILE A 81 -4.61 15.48 5.28
N LYS A 82 -4.63 16.80 5.52
CA LYS A 82 -3.93 17.41 6.66
C LYS A 82 -4.40 16.86 8.00
N VAL A 83 -5.71 16.76 8.22
CA VAL A 83 -6.26 16.18 9.45
C VAL A 83 -5.82 14.73 9.63
N LEU A 84 -5.75 13.94 8.55
CA LEU A 84 -5.30 12.55 8.59
C LEU A 84 -3.81 12.41 8.92
N ASP A 85 -2.98 13.34 8.45
CA ASP A 85 -1.56 13.38 8.79
C ASP A 85 -1.37 13.78 10.27
N ASP A 86 -2.16 14.73 10.79
CA ASP A 86 -2.07 15.20 12.18
C ASP A 86 -2.47 14.12 13.23
N ILE A 87 -3.37 13.20 12.88
CA ILE A 87 -3.82 12.11 13.78
C ILE A 87 -2.95 10.85 13.72
N ARG A 88 -1.97 10.80 12.81
CA ARG A 88 -1.15 9.63 12.63
C ARG A 88 -0.14 9.54 13.79
N PRO A 89 -0.11 8.44 14.57
CA PRO A 89 0.88 8.30 15.63
C PRO A 89 2.30 8.22 15.04
N ASP A 90 3.26 8.81 15.76
CA ASP A 90 4.70 8.80 15.43
C ASP A 90 5.28 7.38 15.35
#